data_AF-A0AA40KR41-F1
#
_entry.id   AF-A0AA40KR41-F1
#
_cell.length_a   1.000
_cell.length_b   1.000
_cell.length_c   1.000
_cell.angle_alpha   90.00
_cell.angle_beta   90.00
_cell.angle_gamma   90.00
#
_symmetry.space_group_name_H-M   'P 1'
#
loop_
_entity.id
_entity.type
_entity.pdbx_description
1 polymer ?
#
loop_
_entity_poly.entity_id
_entity_poly.type
_entity_poly.pdbx_seq_one_letter_code
_entity_poly.pdbx_strand_id
1 'polypeptide(L)'
;MDALPTLGYVDRHRLETYEDLSEEKDDLDIFNNLTFRFSCKGKPIGLYADLDYDCRIFHACDDSGKGFPVICPNNTLFDQRERVCSDEEHADCERASEWFYLNELPFSAEVTEENHTRSEDVEVPSVLPLLLS
;
A
#
# COMPACT_ATOMS: atom_id res chain seq x y z
N MET A 1 16.63 -52.59 -25.87
CA MET A 1 17.78 -51.88 -25.25
C MET A 1 17.99 -50.53 -25.94
N ASP A 2 16.90 -49.86 -26.27
CA ASP A 2 16.52 -48.53 -25.78
C ASP A 2 17.64 -47.49 -25.57
N ALA A 3 17.68 -46.50 -26.46
CA ALA A 3 17.81 -45.11 -26.05
C ALA A 3 17.34 -44.19 -27.20
N LEU A 4 16.19 -43.55 -27.01
CA LEU A 4 15.76 -42.38 -27.73
C LEU A 4 16.16 -41.16 -26.88
N PRO A 5 16.97 -40.20 -27.38
CA PRO A 5 17.04 -38.89 -26.76
C PRO A 5 16.10 -37.95 -27.52
N THR A 6 14.92 -37.69 -26.95
CA THR A 6 14.16 -36.47 -27.23
C THR A 6 14.38 -35.50 -26.09
N LEU A 7 14.81 -34.29 -26.44
CA LEU A 7 14.52 -32.97 -25.87
C LEU A 7 15.77 -32.15 -26.19
N GLY A 8 15.74 -31.20 -27.10
CA GLY A 8 14.74 -30.16 -27.32
C GLY A 8 15.60 -29.01 -27.81
N TYR A 9 15.47 -28.67 -29.09
CA TYR A 9 16.17 -27.54 -29.67
C TYR A 9 15.67 -26.29 -28.95
N VAL A 10 16.52 -25.67 -28.13
CA VAL A 10 16.20 -24.37 -27.53
C VAL A 10 16.33 -23.34 -28.64
N ASP A 11 15.18 -22.88 -29.11
CA ASP A 11 15.10 -21.78 -30.05
C ASP A 11 15.68 -20.52 -29.38
N ARG A 12 16.75 -19.98 -29.97
CA ARG A 12 17.48 -18.81 -29.49
C ARG A 12 16.70 -17.50 -29.72
N HIS A 13 15.46 -17.56 -30.21
CA HIS A 13 14.56 -16.41 -30.29
C HIS A 13 13.67 -16.21 -29.06
N ARG A 14 13.74 -17.05 -28.04
CA ARG A 14 12.89 -16.91 -26.83
C ARG A 14 13.57 -16.16 -25.69
N LEU A 15 14.13 -14.99 -26.01
CA LEU A 15 14.49 -13.94 -25.04
C LEU A 15 13.61 -12.68 -25.20
N GLU A 16 12.69 -12.68 -26.17
CA GLU A 16 11.77 -11.56 -26.46
C GLU A 16 10.45 -11.65 -25.69
N THR A 17 10.47 -11.87 -24.36
CA THR A 17 9.22 -11.83 -23.57
C THR A 17 9.32 -11.01 -22.28
N TYR A 18 10.44 -10.33 -22.04
CA TYR A 18 10.58 -9.38 -20.93
C TYR A 18 10.60 -7.92 -21.41
N GLU A 19 11.05 -7.69 -22.64
CA GLU A 19 10.96 -6.37 -23.30
C GLU A 19 9.54 -6.13 -23.85
N ASP A 20 8.79 -7.17 -24.23
CA ASP A 20 7.40 -7.05 -24.72
C ASP A 20 6.34 -6.82 -23.61
N LEU A 21 6.71 -6.96 -22.33
CA LEU A 21 5.85 -6.56 -21.21
C LEU A 21 6.03 -5.07 -20.85
N SER A 22 6.97 -4.38 -21.51
CA SER A 22 7.21 -2.94 -21.31
C SER A 22 6.31 -2.03 -22.16
N GLU A 23 5.37 -2.62 -22.92
CA GLU A 23 4.33 -1.89 -23.64
C GLU A 23 3.08 -1.56 -22.80
N GLU A 24 3.09 -1.76 -21.47
CA GLU A 24 2.14 -1.08 -20.55
C GLU A 24 2.54 0.38 -20.34
N LYS A 25 2.58 1.13 -21.45
CA LYS A 25 2.71 2.58 -21.49
C LYS A 25 1.52 3.28 -20.79
N ASP A 26 0.43 2.57 -20.55
CA ASP A 26 -0.82 3.10 -20.00
C ASP A 26 -0.68 3.52 -18.52
N ASP A 27 -0.09 2.68 -17.66
CA ASP A 27 0.02 2.96 -16.22
C ASP A 27 0.91 4.18 -15.93
N LEU A 28 2.04 4.31 -16.65
CA LEU A 28 2.92 5.47 -16.52
C LEU A 28 2.25 6.75 -17.05
N ASP A 29 1.45 6.63 -18.11
CA ASP A 29 0.73 7.75 -18.71
C ASP A 29 -0.36 8.29 -17.78
N ILE A 30 -0.98 7.44 -16.95
CA ILE A 30 -1.93 7.87 -15.91
C ILE A 30 -1.25 8.80 -14.92
N PHE A 31 -0.10 8.42 -14.36
CA PHE A 31 0.61 9.25 -13.38
C PHE A 31 1.14 10.56 -13.96
N ASN A 32 1.52 10.58 -15.24
CA ASN A 32 2.01 11.78 -15.92
C ASN A 32 0.94 12.88 -16.07
N ASN A 33 -0.35 12.52 -16.02
CA ASN A 33 -1.47 13.46 -16.11
C ASN A 33 -2.00 13.92 -14.74
N LEU A 34 -1.40 13.46 -13.65
CA LEU A 34 -1.80 13.81 -12.29
C LEU A 34 -0.88 14.89 -11.72
N THR A 35 -1.42 15.71 -10.82
CA THR A 35 -0.69 16.78 -10.13
C THR A 35 -0.96 16.66 -8.64
N PHE A 36 0.05 16.23 -7.89
CA PHE A 36 -0.06 16.01 -6.45
C PHE A 36 0.33 17.27 -5.67
N ARG A 37 -0.53 17.70 -4.75
CA ARG A 37 -0.16 18.71 -3.74
C ARG A 37 0.43 18.08 -2.48
N PHE A 38 0.12 16.81 -2.25
CA PHE A 38 0.69 16.04 -1.16
C PHE A 38 2.23 16.01 -1.23
N SER A 39 2.88 16.03 -0.06
CA SER A 39 4.33 15.91 0.04
C SER A 39 4.74 15.08 1.26
N CYS A 40 5.71 14.19 1.05
CA CYS A 40 6.37 13.43 2.11
C CYS A 40 7.32 14.28 2.98
N LYS A 41 7.54 15.56 2.63
CA LYS A 41 8.46 16.42 3.37
C LYS A 41 7.99 16.63 4.81
N GLY A 42 8.84 16.29 5.78
CA GLY A 42 8.55 16.42 7.20
C GLY A 42 7.57 15.38 7.73
N LYS A 43 7.28 14.34 6.95
CA LYS A 43 6.46 13.20 7.37
C LYS A 43 7.36 11.99 7.67
N PRO A 44 7.00 11.16 8.66
CA PRO A 44 7.61 9.85 8.85
C PRO A 44 7.48 8.94 7.63
N ILE A 45 8.32 7.91 7.58
CA ILE A 45 8.15 6.78 6.64
C ILE A 45 6.75 6.21 6.83
N GLY A 46 6.03 5.97 5.74
CA GLY A 46 4.68 5.41 5.85
C GLY A 46 3.81 5.63 4.64
N LEU A 47 2.54 5.27 4.79
CA LEU A 47 1.52 5.34 3.75
C LEU A 47 0.52 6.44 4.10
N TYR A 48 0.28 7.34 3.15
CA TYR A 48 -0.55 8.52 3.36
C TYR A 48 -1.64 8.63 2.30
N ALA A 49 -2.89 8.61 2.72
CA ALA A 49 -4.05 8.87 1.86
C ALA A 49 -3.92 10.25 1.19
N ASP A 50 -4.18 10.30 -0.11
CA ASP A 50 -4.29 11.55 -0.84
C ASP A 50 -5.75 12.04 -0.87
N LEU A 51 -6.05 13.02 -0.02
CA LEU A 51 -7.37 13.63 0.08
C LEU A 51 -7.76 14.42 -1.18
N ASP A 52 -6.80 14.91 -1.98
CA ASP A 52 -7.10 15.64 -3.22
C ASP A 52 -7.60 14.70 -4.33
N TYR A 53 -7.44 13.39 -4.15
CA TYR A 53 -7.83 12.33 -5.07
C TYR A 53 -8.84 11.35 -4.45
N ASP A 54 -9.65 11.81 -3.50
CA ASP A 54 -10.69 11.02 -2.82
C ASP A 54 -10.16 9.67 -2.27
N CYS A 55 -8.91 9.65 -1.80
CA CYS A 55 -8.21 8.46 -1.32
C CYS A 55 -8.09 7.31 -2.34
N ARG A 56 -8.40 7.53 -3.62
CA ARG A 56 -8.10 6.55 -4.70
C ARG A 56 -6.60 6.42 -4.94
N ILE A 57 -5.84 7.41 -4.46
CA ILE A 57 -4.38 7.43 -4.47
C ILE A 57 -3.90 7.56 -3.03
N PHE A 58 -2.79 6.89 -2.72
CA PHE A 58 -2.00 7.12 -1.52
C PHE A 58 -0.53 7.30 -1.88
N HIS A 59 0.25 7.87 -0.98
CA HIS A 59 1.68 8.11 -1.17
C HIS A 59 2.47 7.22 -0.23
N ALA A 60 3.43 6.47 -0.78
CA ALA A 60 4.42 5.74 -0.02
C ALA A 60 5.64 6.64 0.20
N CYS A 61 5.82 7.11 1.44
CA CYS A 61 6.93 7.99 1.82
C CYS A 61 8.13 7.22 2.38
N ASP A 62 9.32 7.71 2.05
CA ASP A 62 10.61 7.21 2.55
C ASP A 62 11.24 8.13 3.60
N ASP A 63 12.40 7.72 4.11
CA ASP A 63 13.16 8.40 5.17
C ASP A 63 13.84 9.69 4.69
N SER A 64 13.93 9.89 3.37
CA SER A 64 14.51 11.08 2.75
C SER A 64 13.48 12.20 2.55
N GLY A 65 12.23 11.97 2.97
CA GLY A 65 11.12 12.89 2.73
C GLY A 65 10.66 12.91 1.26
N LYS A 66 11.03 11.89 0.49
CA LYS A 66 10.50 11.61 -0.85
C LYS A 66 9.44 10.51 -0.77
N GLY A 67 8.79 10.26 -1.89
CA GLY A 67 7.83 9.19 -2.02
C GLY A 67 7.29 9.09 -3.43
N PHE A 68 6.38 8.15 -3.63
CA PHE A 68 5.70 7.93 -4.90
C PHE A 68 4.20 7.68 -4.66
N PRO A 69 3.34 8.13 -5.60
CA PRO A 69 1.91 7.84 -5.57
C PRO A 69 1.64 6.38 -5.95
N VAL A 70 0.58 5.82 -5.40
CA VAL A 70 0.07 4.48 -5.69
C VAL A 70 -1.44 4.56 -5.84
N ILE A 71 -1.97 4.05 -6.95
CA ILE A 71 -3.41 3.98 -7.21
C ILE A 71 -3.96 2.70 -6.58
N CYS A 72 -5.06 2.82 -5.83
CA CYS A 72 -5.78 1.66 -5.32
C CYS A 72 -6.46 0.89 -6.48
N PRO A 73 -6.38 -0.46 -6.51
CA PRO A 73 -6.97 -1.25 -7.57
C PRO A 73 -8.51 -1.26 -7.49
N ASN A 74 -9.17 -1.69 -8.55
CA ASN A 74 -10.63 -1.95 -8.58
C ASN A 74 -11.52 -0.77 -8.13
N ASN A 75 -11.05 0.47 -8.28
CA ASN A 75 -11.74 1.68 -7.80
C ASN A 75 -12.01 1.71 -6.29
N THR A 76 -11.22 0.98 -5.50
CA THR A 76 -11.23 1.02 -4.04
C THR A 76 -10.57 2.30 -3.50
N LEU A 77 -10.77 2.57 -2.21
CA LEU A 77 -10.23 3.74 -1.52
C LEU A 77 -9.20 3.31 -0.48
N PHE A 78 -8.13 4.07 -0.31
CA PHE A 78 -7.13 3.81 0.70
C PHE A 78 -7.70 4.15 2.09
N ASP A 79 -7.93 3.11 2.90
CA ASP A 79 -8.23 3.25 4.32
C ASP A 79 -6.93 3.57 5.07
N GLN A 80 -6.79 4.82 5.51
CA GLN A 80 -5.61 5.26 6.24
C GLN A 80 -5.44 4.59 7.61
N ARG A 81 -6.54 4.19 8.26
CA ARG A 81 -6.52 3.57 9.58
C ARG A 81 -5.94 2.16 9.49
N GLU A 82 -6.42 1.38 8.52
CA GLU A 82 -6.00 -0.01 8.29
C GLU A 82 -4.79 -0.11 7.35
N ARG A 83 -4.43 0.98 6.66
CA ARG A 83 -3.35 1.11 5.66
C ARG A 83 -3.49 0.12 4.50
N VAL A 84 -4.72 -0.08 4.04
CA VAL A 84 -5.08 -0.98 2.94
C VAL A 84 -6.14 -0.35 2.05
N CYS A 85 -6.15 -0.69 0.77
CA CYS A 85 -7.25 -0.31 -0.13
C CYS A 85 -8.48 -1.14 0.19
N SER A 86 -9.58 -0.48 0.54
CA SER A 86 -10.85 -1.08 0.95
C SER A 86 -12.01 -0.51 0.15
N ASP A 87 -13.16 -1.18 0.19
CA ASP A 87 -14.39 -0.66 -0.39
C ASP A 87 -14.78 0.68 0.27
N GLU A 88 -15.49 1.52 -0.48
CA GLU A 88 -15.90 2.88 -0.07
C GLU A 88 -16.69 2.89 1.26
N GLU A 89 -17.46 1.84 1.55
CA GLU A 89 -18.21 1.73 2.81
C GLU A 89 -17.34 1.50 4.05
N HIS A 90 -16.09 1.06 3.85
CA HIS A 90 -15.14 0.74 4.92
C HIS A 90 -14.11 1.84 5.13
N ALA A 91 -13.73 2.56 4.06
CA ALA A 91 -12.72 3.61 4.11
C ALA A 91 -13.31 4.97 4.50
N ASP A 92 -12.90 5.52 5.65
CA ASP A 92 -13.26 6.89 6.06
C ASP A 92 -12.26 7.91 5.47
N CYS A 93 -12.42 8.22 4.18
CA CYS A 93 -11.49 9.08 3.47
C CYS A 93 -11.47 10.52 4.01
N GLU A 94 -12.63 11.11 4.32
CA GLU A 94 -12.72 12.50 4.79
C GLU A 94 -11.90 12.74 6.07
N ARG A 95 -11.84 11.73 6.93
CA ARG A 95 -11.10 11.78 8.19
C ARG A 95 -9.73 11.11 8.10
N ALA A 96 -9.29 10.66 6.92
CA ALA A 96 -8.04 9.92 6.74
C ALA A 96 -6.84 10.58 7.45
N SER A 97 -6.71 11.91 7.33
CA SER A 97 -5.62 12.67 7.96
C SER A 97 -5.52 12.52 9.48
N GLU A 98 -6.63 12.22 10.16
CA GLU A 98 -6.65 11.98 11.61
C GLU A 98 -5.84 10.75 12.00
N TRP A 99 -5.64 9.79 11.08
CA TRP A 99 -4.88 8.55 11.32
C TRP A 99 -3.45 8.58 10.76
N PHE A 100 -2.95 9.72 10.27
CA PHE A 100 -1.56 9.82 9.79
C PHE A 100 -0.51 9.48 10.87
N TYR A 101 -0.82 9.70 12.15
CA TYR A 101 0.06 9.35 13.27
C TYR A 101 0.33 7.84 13.35
N LEU A 102 -0.54 7.00 12.78
CA LEU A 102 -0.34 5.55 12.76
C LEU A 102 0.96 5.19 12.04
N ASN A 103 1.41 5.98 11.06
CA ASN A 103 2.69 5.73 10.38
C ASN A 103 3.92 5.75 11.30
N GLU A 104 3.83 6.37 12.47
CA GLU A 104 4.89 6.34 13.50
C GLU A 104 4.81 5.12 14.42
N LEU A 105 3.68 4.39 14.39
CA LEU A 105 3.46 3.22 15.20
C LEU A 105 3.90 1.96 14.45
N PRO A 106 4.62 1.04 15.12
CA PRO A 106 4.90 -0.27 14.55
C PRO A 106 3.55 -0.95 14.26
N PHE A 107 3.46 -1.62 13.10
CA PHE A 107 2.34 -2.52 12.86
C PHE A 107 2.31 -3.50 14.04
N SER A 108 1.19 -3.56 14.75
CA SER A 108 0.93 -4.65 15.68
C SER A 108 0.77 -5.91 14.82
N ALA A 109 1.89 -6.50 14.42
CA ALA A 109 1.88 -7.85 13.91
C ALA A 109 1.53 -8.72 15.11
N GLU A 110 0.24 -8.87 15.38
CA GLU A 110 -0.27 -10.10 15.96
C GLU A 110 -0.02 -11.18 14.91
N VAL A 111 1.21 -11.68 14.87
CA VAL A 111 1.44 -13.03 14.37
C VAL A 111 0.75 -13.92 15.39
N THR A 112 -0.54 -14.19 15.17
CA THR A 112 -1.19 -15.34 15.78
C THR A 112 -0.60 -16.56 15.11
N GLU A 113 0.62 -16.93 15.52
CA GLU A 113 0.97 -18.34 15.57
C GLU A 113 -0.12 -18.98 16.42
N GLU A 114 -0.86 -19.92 15.85
CA GLU A 114 -1.80 -20.72 16.61
C GLU A 114 -1.06 -21.36 17.79
N ASN A 115 -1.17 -20.77 18.97
CA ASN A 115 -0.99 -21.52 20.19
C ASN A 115 -1.94 -21.01 21.27
N HIS A 116 -3.00 -21.78 21.40
CA HIS A 116 -3.99 -21.71 22.45
C HIS A 116 -3.32 -21.80 23.84
N THR A 117 -2.99 -20.67 24.46
CA THR A 117 -2.93 -20.57 25.93
C THR A 117 -3.22 -19.14 26.39
N ARG A 118 -3.96 -19.09 27.50
CA ARG A 118 -4.79 -18.04 28.07
C ARG A 118 -4.01 -17.04 28.95
N SER A 119 -4.48 -15.77 28.98
CA SER A 119 -4.16 -14.65 29.91
C SER A 119 -2.81 -13.96 29.68
N GLU A 120 -2.67 -12.62 29.73
CA GLU A 120 -3.13 -11.64 30.73
C GLU A 120 -3.45 -10.25 30.12
N ASP A 121 -4.33 -9.52 30.81
CA ASP A 121 -4.89 -8.21 30.47
C ASP A 121 -3.83 -7.11 30.27
N VAL A 122 -3.82 -6.46 29.10
CA VAL A 122 -3.18 -5.15 28.92
C VAL A 122 -4.28 -4.12 28.76
N GLU A 123 -4.57 -3.40 29.84
CA GLU A 123 -5.45 -2.23 29.81
C GLU A 123 -4.82 -1.17 28.88
N VAL A 124 -5.43 -0.97 27.70
CA VAL A 124 -5.09 0.15 26.84
C VAL A 124 -5.75 1.41 27.41
N PRO A 125 -5.01 2.45 27.82
CA PRO A 125 -5.64 3.68 28.28
C PRO A 125 -6.34 4.35 27.11
N SER A 126 -7.67 4.48 27.19
CA SER A 126 -8.44 5.31 26.28
C SER A 126 -8.05 6.77 26.48
N VAL A 127 -7.26 7.33 25.56
CA VAL A 127 -7.05 8.79 25.49
C VAL A 127 -8.15 9.39 24.62
N LEU A 128 -9.30 9.68 25.24
CA LEU A 128 -10.31 10.58 24.70
C LEU A 128 -9.81 12.03 24.87
N PRO A 129 -9.66 12.84 23.81
CA PRO A 129 -9.51 14.28 23.99
C PRO A 129 -10.88 14.89 24.31
N LEU A 130 -11.14 15.12 25.60
CA LEU A 130 -12.19 16.03 26.03
C LEU A 130 -11.74 17.46 25.69
N LEU A 131 -12.44 18.11 24.75
CA LEU A 131 -12.51 19.56 24.70
C LEU A 131 -13.97 19.98 24.87
N LEU A 132 -14.33 20.22 26.13
CA LEU A 132 -15.42 21.12 26.49
C LEU A 132 -14.96 22.56 26.27
N SER A 133 -15.75 23.33 25.55
CA SER A 133 -16.03 24.73 25.83
C SER A 133 -17.47 25.05 25.43
#